data_AF-A0A941ZRP8-F1
#
_entry.id   AF-A0A941ZRP8-F1
#
_cell.length_a   1.000
_cell.length_b   1.000
_cell.length_c   1.000
_cell.angle_alpha   90.00
_cell.angle_beta   90.00
_cell.angle_gamma   90.00
#
_symmetry.space_group_name_H-M   'P 1'
#
loop_
_entity.id
_entity.type
_entity.pdbx_description
1 polymer ?
#
loop_
_entity_poly.entity_id
_entity_poly.type
_entity_poly.pdbx_seq_one_letter_code
_entity_poly.pdbx_strand_id
1 'polypeptide(L)'
;MSTCNHKWEMADIRNGYLVMEGCPRCGGRSASFSADVIVPMDERQEGEHFWVYLGSSQAAKFNLKCVECGKLVDLDDVMGLMMSTCDDPQCDVVKIAAREGKGAWVYVALCADSTHASGKCVSAEGIKALNEYFNQNIKVPGKKIVVVPCETCCSVDRCKGIVIADVGLTEIY
;
A
#
# COMPACT_ATOMS: atom_id res chain seq x y z
N MET A 1 30.18 10.11 -2.47
CA MET A 1 28.79 10.25 -2.94
C MET A 1 27.99 10.84 -1.79
N SER A 2 27.44 12.03 -1.95
CA SER A 2 26.60 12.65 -0.92
C SER A 2 25.32 11.83 -0.77
N THR A 3 25.09 11.25 0.41
CA THR A 3 23.80 10.68 0.79
C THR A 3 22.78 11.81 0.82
N CYS A 4 21.89 11.87 -0.17
CA CYS A 4 20.83 12.86 -0.21
C CYS A 4 19.88 12.63 0.96
N ASN A 5 19.56 13.68 1.72
CA ASN A 5 18.43 13.65 2.63
C ASN A 5 17.17 13.94 1.81
N HIS A 6 16.47 12.90 1.38
CA HIS A 6 15.41 13.04 0.40
C HIS A 6 14.23 13.85 0.95
N LYS A 7 13.79 14.83 0.16
CA LYS A 7 12.48 15.48 0.30
C LYS A 7 11.62 15.05 -0.88
N TRP A 8 10.56 14.30 -0.61
CA TRP A 8 9.75 13.63 -1.63
C TRP A 8 8.48 14.42 -1.95
N GLU A 9 8.12 14.44 -3.22
CA GLU A 9 6.83 14.91 -3.73
C GLU A 9 6.22 13.83 -4.62
N MET A 10 4.88 13.78 -4.67
CA MET A 10 4.17 12.90 -5.60
C MET A 10 4.43 13.37 -7.04
N ALA A 11 4.70 12.42 -7.93
CA ALA A 11 4.90 12.63 -9.36
C ALA A 11 4.04 11.64 -10.15
N ASP A 12 3.81 11.93 -11.44
CA ASP A 12 3.11 11.01 -12.35
C ASP A 12 1.75 10.51 -11.83
N ILE A 13 0.99 11.40 -11.21
CA ILE A 13 -0.30 11.08 -10.56
C ILE A 13 -1.31 10.65 -11.62
N ARG A 14 -1.91 9.47 -11.42
CA ARG A 14 -2.93 8.88 -12.27
C ARG A 14 -4.14 8.53 -11.42
N ASN A 15 -5.27 9.18 -11.69
CA ASN A 15 -6.54 8.89 -11.02
C ASN A 15 -7.28 7.75 -11.74
N GLY A 16 -7.99 6.94 -10.96
CA GLY A 16 -8.71 5.77 -11.44
C GLY A 16 -9.35 5.00 -10.30
N TYR A 17 -9.35 3.69 -10.41
CA TYR A 17 -10.00 2.77 -9.50
C TYR A 17 -9.08 1.63 -9.13
N LEU A 18 -8.97 1.35 -7.83
CA LEU A 18 -8.45 0.09 -7.34
C LEU A 18 -9.57 -0.94 -7.45
N VAL A 19 -9.30 -2.01 -8.20
CA VAL A 19 -10.16 -3.17 -8.37
C VAL A 19 -9.63 -4.27 -7.49
N MET A 20 -10.52 -4.85 -6.68
CA MET A 20 -10.22 -5.96 -5.81
C MET A 20 -10.98 -7.20 -6.26
N GLU A 21 -10.26 -8.30 -6.41
CA GLU A 21 -10.80 -9.61 -6.69
C GLU A 21 -10.37 -10.59 -5.58
N GLY A 22 -11.18 -11.61 -5.34
CA GLY A 22 -10.95 -12.61 -4.32
C GLY A 22 -11.07 -14.00 -4.89
N CYS A 23 -10.19 -14.91 -4.45
CA CYS A 23 -10.34 -16.34 -4.74
C CYS A 23 -11.10 -17.01 -3.59
N PRO A 24 -12.35 -17.51 -3.80
CA PRO A 24 -13.13 -18.13 -2.73
C PRO A 24 -12.49 -19.41 -2.17
N ARG A 25 -11.64 -20.09 -2.95
CA ARG A 25 -10.99 -21.33 -2.56
C ARG A 25 -9.89 -21.14 -1.50
N CYS A 26 -9.09 -20.07 -1.63
CA CYS A 26 -7.89 -19.88 -0.80
C CYS A 26 -7.90 -18.58 -0.01
N GLY A 27 -8.88 -17.70 -0.23
CA GLY A 27 -8.92 -16.38 0.42
C GLY A 27 -7.94 -15.34 -0.15
N GLY A 28 -7.17 -15.69 -1.18
CA GLY A 28 -6.26 -14.75 -1.85
C GLY A 28 -6.98 -13.52 -2.39
N ARG A 29 -6.25 -12.39 -2.47
CA ARG A 29 -6.69 -11.16 -3.13
C ARG A 29 -5.80 -10.81 -4.31
N SER A 30 -6.43 -10.48 -5.42
CA SER A 30 -5.84 -9.86 -6.60
C SER A 30 -6.27 -8.39 -6.61
N ALA A 31 -5.31 -7.50 -6.86
CA ALA A 31 -5.50 -6.06 -6.86
C ALA A 31 -4.98 -5.50 -8.17
N SER A 32 -5.79 -4.68 -8.85
CA SER A 32 -5.39 -4.03 -10.10
C SER A 32 -5.89 -2.60 -10.17
N PHE A 33 -5.21 -1.76 -10.95
CA PHE A 33 -5.62 -0.38 -11.18
C PHE A 33 -6.26 -0.23 -12.56
N SER A 34 -7.43 0.39 -12.60
CA SER A 34 -8.14 0.75 -13.83
C SER A 34 -8.29 2.26 -13.92
N ALA A 35 -7.95 2.85 -15.06
CA ALA A 35 -8.25 4.27 -15.32
C ALA A 35 -9.74 4.51 -15.61
N ASP A 36 -10.46 3.46 -16.01
CA ASP A 36 -11.86 3.52 -16.42
C ASP A 36 -12.82 3.13 -15.29
N VAL A 37 -14.00 3.77 -15.28
CA VAL A 37 -15.08 3.54 -14.31
C VAL A 37 -15.72 2.15 -14.46
N ILE A 38 -15.68 1.59 -15.67
CA ILE A 38 -16.30 0.29 -15.99
C ILE A 38 -15.22 -0.77 -15.98
N VAL A 39 -15.16 -1.51 -14.88
CA VAL A 39 -14.29 -2.67 -14.74
C VAL A 39 -15.06 -3.89 -15.25
N PRO A 40 -14.56 -4.65 -16.24
CA PRO A 40 -15.18 -5.91 -16.63
C PRO A 40 -15.31 -6.82 -15.40
N MET A 41 -16.55 -7.20 -15.07
CA MET A 41 -16.88 -8.02 -13.89
C MET A 41 -16.79 -9.52 -14.18
N ASP A 42 -16.19 -9.90 -15.30
CA ASP A 42 -16.13 -11.29 -15.73
C ASP A 42 -15.18 -12.08 -14.82
N GLU A 43 -15.65 -13.23 -14.35
CA GLU A 43 -14.85 -14.16 -13.57
C GLU A 43 -13.65 -14.62 -14.42
N ARG A 44 -12.44 -14.51 -13.86
CA ARG A 44 -11.21 -14.89 -14.55
C ARG A 44 -10.52 -16.03 -13.82
N GLN A 45 -10.07 -17.02 -14.59
CA GLN A 45 -9.29 -18.15 -14.08
C GLN A 45 -7.81 -17.94 -14.41
N GLU A 46 -6.97 -17.97 -13.37
CA GLU A 46 -5.51 -17.94 -13.51
C GLU A 46 -4.90 -19.08 -12.71
N GLY A 47 -4.38 -20.08 -13.43
CA GLY A 47 -3.87 -21.31 -12.80
C GLY A 47 -4.95 -21.97 -11.94
N GLU A 48 -4.66 -22.13 -10.64
CA GLU A 48 -5.57 -22.71 -9.65
C GLU A 48 -6.50 -21.67 -9.00
N HIS A 49 -6.36 -20.39 -9.30
CA HIS A 49 -7.20 -19.33 -8.74
C HIS A 49 -8.40 -19.03 -9.63
N PHE A 50 -9.54 -18.85 -8.99
CA PHE A 50 -10.77 -18.36 -9.60
C PHE A 50 -11.08 -17.00 -8.99
N TRP A 51 -10.78 -15.93 -9.73
CA TRP A 51 -10.87 -14.57 -9.24
C TRP A 51 -12.29 -14.04 -9.46
N VAL A 52 -12.94 -13.70 -8.36
CA VAL A 52 -14.29 -13.11 -8.33
C VAL A 52 -14.17 -11.66 -7.90
N TYR A 53 -14.82 -10.76 -8.63
CA TYR A 53 -14.87 -9.35 -8.30
C TYR A 53 -15.45 -9.12 -6.90
N LEU A 54 -14.72 -8.39 -6.05
CA LEU A 54 -15.14 -8.03 -4.69
C LEU A 54 -15.56 -6.57 -4.58
N GLY A 55 -15.03 -5.70 -5.44
CA GLY A 55 -15.36 -4.28 -5.41
C GLY A 55 -14.31 -3.41 -6.08
N SER A 56 -14.66 -2.14 -6.23
CA SER A 56 -13.78 -1.10 -6.73
C SER A 56 -13.86 0.13 -5.84
N SER A 57 -12.76 0.84 -5.67
CA SER A 57 -12.71 2.12 -4.93
C SER A 57 -11.91 3.13 -5.74
N GLN A 58 -12.31 4.40 -5.68
CA GLN A 58 -11.51 5.48 -6.28
C GLN A 58 -10.10 5.46 -5.70
N ALA A 59 -9.11 5.65 -6.57
CA ALA A 59 -7.71 5.51 -6.24
C ALA A 59 -6.85 6.43 -7.10
N ALA A 60 -5.69 6.80 -6.58
CA ALA A 60 -4.62 7.41 -7.35
C ALA A 60 -3.37 6.54 -7.29
N LYS A 61 -2.73 6.31 -8.44
CA LYS A 61 -1.32 5.87 -8.50
C LYS A 61 -0.43 7.08 -8.64
N PHE A 62 0.73 7.04 -8.02
CA PHE A 62 1.74 8.10 -8.12
C PHE A 62 3.13 7.49 -7.91
N ASN A 63 4.14 8.16 -8.42
CA ASN A 63 5.55 7.92 -8.12
C ASN A 63 6.03 8.93 -7.07
N LEU A 64 7.22 8.69 -6.50
CA LEU A 64 7.85 9.66 -5.61
C LEU A 64 9.09 10.25 -6.28
N LYS A 65 9.13 11.59 -6.38
CA LYS A 65 10.29 12.31 -6.91
C LYS A 65 10.92 13.15 -5.80
N CYS A 66 12.22 13.01 -5.62
CA CYS A 66 12.96 13.85 -4.70
C CYS A 66 13.25 15.21 -5.33
N VAL A 67 12.87 16.30 -4.67
CA VAL A 67 13.08 17.66 -5.17
C VAL A 67 14.53 18.12 -5.09
N GLU A 68 15.32 17.54 -4.18
CA GLU A 68 16.72 17.93 -3.94
C GLU A 68 17.69 17.30 -4.95
N CYS A 69 17.50 16.01 -5.28
CA CYS A 69 18.41 15.26 -6.15
C CYS A 69 17.77 14.76 -7.46
N GLY A 70 16.47 14.99 -7.65
CA GLY A 70 15.73 14.56 -8.84
C GLY A 70 15.45 13.05 -8.92
N LYS A 71 15.87 12.25 -7.92
CA LYS A 71 15.63 10.80 -7.89
C LYS A 71 14.14 10.51 -8.01
N LEU A 72 13.78 9.63 -8.94
CA LEU A 72 12.42 9.09 -9.11
C LEU A 72 12.38 7.66 -8.56
N VAL A 73 11.40 7.37 -7.72
CA VAL A 73 11.07 6.03 -7.24
C VAL A 73 9.72 5.66 -7.83
N ASP A 74 9.74 4.61 -8.65
CA ASP A 74 8.56 4.00 -9.23
C ASP A 74 7.82 3.19 -8.16
N LEU A 75 6.51 3.39 -8.06
CA LEU A 75 5.63 2.69 -7.14
C LEU A 75 4.61 1.83 -7.89
N ASP A 76 4.93 1.39 -9.11
CA ASP A 76 3.99 0.62 -9.92
C ASP A 76 3.59 -0.72 -9.30
N ASP A 77 4.40 -1.26 -8.40
CA ASP A 77 4.12 -2.46 -7.61
C ASP A 77 3.22 -2.22 -6.38
N VAL A 78 2.88 -0.96 -6.08
CA VAL A 78 1.93 -0.57 -5.02
C VAL A 78 0.55 -0.32 -5.63
N MET A 79 -0.41 -1.15 -5.26
CA MET A 79 -1.82 -1.02 -5.65
C MET A 79 -2.62 -0.14 -4.69
N GLY A 80 -2.22 -0.08 -3.42
CA GLY A 80 -2.88 0.75 -2.42
C GLY A 80 -2.17 0.70 -1.07
N LEU A 81 -2.56 1.60 -0.17
CA LEU A 81 -2.12 1.60 1.22
C LEU A 81 -3.30 1.30 2.13
N MET A 82 -3.10 0.45 3.12
CA MET A 82 -4.14 0.09 4.08
C MET A 82 -3.66 0.29 5.51
N MET A 83 -4.37 1.06 6.32
CA MET A 83 -4.03 1.14 7.74
C MET A 83 -4.32 -0.22 8.40
N SER A 84 -3.34 -0.78 9.11
CA SER A 84 -3.59 -2.03 9.81
C SER A 84 -4.39 -1.76 11.07
N THR A 85 -5.49 -2.50 11.23
CA THR A 85 -6.25 -2.60 12.47
C THR A 85 -6.19 -4.01 13.04
N CYS A 86 -5.21 -4.81 12.59
CA CYS A 86 -5.00 -6.16 13.07
C CYS A 86 -4.63 -6.12 14.56
N ASP A 87 -5.25 -7.00 15.34
CA ASP A 87 -5.01 -7.18 16.77
C ASP A 87 -4.43 -8.58 17.10
N ASP A 88 -4.29 -9.44 16.09
CA ASP A 88 -3.68 -10.75 16.22
C ASP A 88 -2.20 -10.65 16.64
N PRO A 89 -1.84 -11.12 17.84
CA PRO A 89 -0.47 -11.02 18.35
C PRO A 89 0.55 -11.84 17.55
N GLN A 90 0.09 -12.80 16.72
CA GLN A 90 0.97 -13.57 15.84
C GLN A 90 1.29 -12.85 14.53
N CYS A 91 0.51 -11.83 14.16
CA CYS A 91 0.73 -11.03 12.95
C CYS A 91 1.96 -10.14 13.10
N ASP A 92 2.87 -10.16 12.13
CA ASP A 92 4.11 -9.36 12.20
C ASP A 92 3.84 -7.86 12.17
N VAL A 93 2.76 -7.41 11.52
CA VAL A 93 2.31 -6.02 11.58
C VAL A 93 2.05 -5.56 13.02
N VAL A 94 1.45 -6.41 13.86
CA VAL A 94 1.17 -6.10 15.27
C VAL A 94 2.47 -6.03 16.07
N LYS A 95 3.40 -6.94 15.79
CA LYS A 95 4.74 -6.93 16.42
C LYS A 95 5.53 -5.68 16.03
N ILE A 96 5.42 -5.21 14.79
CA ILE A 96 6.03 -3.98 14.31
C ILE A 96 5.42 -2.77 15.02
N ALA A 97 4.08 -2.67 15.05
CA ALA A 97 3.39 -1.60 15.77
C ALA A 97 3.84 -1.53 17.25
N ALA A 98 3.96 -2.67 17.92
CA ALA A 98 4.40 -2.75 19.31
C ALA A 98 5.84 -2.26 19.52
N ARG A 99 6.75 -2.54 18.58
CA ARG A 99 8.17 -2.10 18.62
C ARG A 99 8.31 -0.60 18.39
N GLU A 100 7.48 -0.03 17.53
CA GLU A 100 7.53 1.38 17.14
C GLU A 100 6.85 2.29 18.17
N GLY A 101 6.01 1.71 19.04
CA GLY A 101 5.40 2.38 20.18
C GLY A 101 3.99 2.90 19.92
N LYS A 102 3.33 3.39 20.97
CA LYS A 102 1.89 3.71 20.99
C LYS A 102 1.43 4.80 20.00
N GLY A 103 2.34 5.61 19.48
CA GLY A 103 2.04 6.65 18.51
C GLY A 103 2.28 6.26 17.05
N ALA A 104 2.71 5.03 16.79
CA ALA A 104 2.97 4.54 15.45
C ALA A 104 1.69 4.07 14.75
N TRP A 105 1.49 4.49 13.50
CA TRP A 105 0.45 3.98 12.61
C TRP A 105 1.08 3.13 11.53
N VAL A 106 0.67 1.87 11.45
CA VAL A 106 1.21 0.95 10.45
C VAL A 106 0.30 0.91 9.23
N TYR A 107 0.83 1.29 8.08
CA TYR A 107 0.19 1.14 6.78
C TYR A 107 0.80 -0.04 6.03
N VAL A 108 -0.05 -0.84 5.43
CA VAL A 108 0.30 -2.00 4.62
C VAL A 108 0.20 -1.59 3.15
N ALA A 109 1.32 -1.65 2.44
CA ALA A 109 1.38 -1.45 0.99
C ALA A 109 0.98 -2.75 0.29
N LEU A 110 -0.14 -2.70 -0.42
CA LEU A 110 -0.72 -3.83 -1.13
C LEU A 110 -0.06 -3.97 -2.50
N CYS A 111 0.45 -5.17 -2.82
CA CYS A 111 0.87 -5.51 -4.18
C CYS A 111 -0.29 -6.14 -4.97
N ALA A 112 -0.08 -6.40 -6.26
CA ALA A 112 -1.13 -6.94 -7.13
C ALA A 112 -1.61 -8.35 -6.74
N ASP A 113 -0.76 -9.16 -6.11
CA ASP A 113 -1.10 -10.53 -5.69
C ASP A 113 -0.71 -10.76 -4.24
N SER A 114 -1.71 -10.69 -3.36
CA SER A 114 -1.52 -10.90 -1.91
C SER A 114 -1.22 -12.35 -1.52
N THR A 115 -1.31 -13.31 -2.44
CA THR A 115 -0.86 -14.69 -2.17
C THR A 115 0.66 -14.80 -2.18
N HIS A 116 1.34 -13.83 -2.81
CA HIS A 116 2.79 -13.82 -3.00
C HIS A 116 3.32 -15.10 -3.68
N ALA A 117 2.51 -15.77 -4.50
CA ALA A 117 2.87 -17.02 -5.15
C ALA A 117 4.11 -16.90 -6.05
N SER A 118 4.32 -15.70 -6.62
CA SER A 118 5.51 -15.39 -7.42
C SER A 118 6.78 -15.11 -6.60
N GLY A 119 6.68 -15.09 -5.27
CA GLY A 119 7.76 -14.68 -4.37
C GLY A 119 8.09 -13.18 -4.43
N LYS A 120 7.23 -12.37 -5.06
CA LYS A 120 7.39 -10.92 -5.17
C LYS A 120 6.27 -10.20 -4.40
N CYS A 121 6.66 -9.15 -3.70
CA CYS A 121 5.77 -8.18 -3.09
C CYS A 121 6.23 -6.76 -3.50
N VAL A 122 5.76 -5.74 -2.80
CA VAL A 122 6.19 -4.34 -2.96
C VAL A 122 7.70 -4.22 -2.76
N SER A 123 8.36 -3.47 -3.64
CA SER A 123 9.80 -3.25 -3.62
C SER A 123 10.28 -2.59 -2.34
N ALA A 124 11.45 -3.02 -1.85
CA ALA A 124 12.08 -2.43 -0.68
C ALA A 124 12.40 -0.93 -0.88
N GLU A 125 12.73 -0.52 -2.11
CA GLU A 125 12.95 0.88 -2.44
C GLU A 125 11.65 1.70 -2.33
N GLY A 126 10.53 1.19 -2.85
CA GLY A 126 9.22 1.81 -2.70
C GLY A 126 8.81 1.94 -1.24
N ILE A 127 8.95 0.87 -0.45
CA ILE A 127 8.67 0.89 1.01
C ILE A 127 9.53 1.94 1.71
N LYS A 128 10.83 2.03 1.40
CA LYS A 128 11.72 3.03 1.98
C LYS A 128 11.27 4.45 1.63
N ALA A 129 11.00 4.72 0.35
CA ALA A 129 10.57 6.04 -0.12
C ALA A 129 9.23 6.46 0.50
N LEU A 130 8.27 5.54 0.63
CA LEU A 130 6.99 5.80 1.29
C LEU A 130 7.16 6.12 2.78
N ASN A 131 8.02 5.37 3.49
CA ASN A 131 8.33 5.68 4.89
C ASN A 131 8.97 7.06 5.03
N GLU A 132 9.91 7.43 4.15
CA GLU A 132 10.49 8.78 4.16
C GLU A 132 9.43 9.85 3.86
N TYR A 133 8.62 9.66 2.81
CA TYR A 133 7.56 10.58 2.40
C TYR A 133 6.52 10.86 3.50
N PHE A 134 5.95 9.82 4.13
CA PHE A 134 4.91 10.03 5.15
C PHE A 134 5.44 10.63 6.45
N ASN A 135 6.74 10.46 6.74
CA ASN A 135 7.33 10.97 7.98
C ASN A 135 8.03 12.32 7.81
N GLN A 136 8.29 12.80 6.58
CA GLN A 136 9.09 14.02 6.35
C GLN A 136 8.49 15.31 6.96
N ASN A 137 7.19 15.33 7.25
CA ASN A 137 6.48 16.48 7.81
C ASN A 137 5.85 16.24 9.19
N ILE A 138 6.05 15.06 9.80
CA ILE A 138 5.51 14.78 11.13
C ILE A 138 6.33 15.53 12.18
N LYS A 139 5.69 16.50 12.84
CA LYS A 139 6.33 17.31 13.90
C LYS A 139 5.89 16.92 15.31
N VAL A 140 4.86 16.09 15.44
CA VAL A 140 4.30 15.68 16.73
C VAL A 140 5.20 14.61 17.37
N PRO A 141 5.76 14.86 18.56
CA PRO A 141 6.62 13.88 19.23
C PRO A 141 5.90 12.54 19.44
N GLY A 142 6.57 11.45 19.10
CA GLY A 142 6.06 10.09 19.27
C GLY A 142 5.06 9.63 18.20
N LYS A 143 4.60 10.51 17.30
CA LYS A 143 3.83 10.10 16.11
C LYS A 143 4.78 9.65 15.01
N LYS A 144 4.47 8.54 14.36
CA LYS A 144 5.24 8.00 13.24
C LYS A 144 4.33 7.18 12.34
N ILE A 145 4.56 7.23 11.04
CA ILE A 145 3.93 6.32 10.08
C ILE A 145 4.94 5.23 9.73
N VAL A 146 4.50 3.98 9.67
CA VAL A 146 5.35 2.84 9.28
C VAL A 146 4.67 2.14 8.13
N VAL A 147 5.29 2.20 6.96
CA VAL A 147 4.78 1.49 5.77
C VAL A 147 5.49 0.14 5.67
N VAL A 148 4.74 -0.94 5.51
CA VAL A 148 5.25 -2.31 5.39
C VAL A 148 4.63 -3.01 4.17
N PRO A 149 5.33 -3.94 3.52
CA PRO A 149 4.76 -4.71 2.41
C PRO A 149 3.67 -5.66 2.91
N CYS A 150 2.66 -5.95 2.07
CA CYS A 150 1.54 -6.80 2.45
C CYS A 150 1.89 -8.25 2.83
N GLU A 151 3.06 -8.74 2.44
CA GLU A 151 3.62 -10.01 2.94
C GLU A 151 3.88 -10.03 4.46
N THR A 152 4.00 -8.86 5.08
CA THR A 152 4.14 -8.72 6.55
C THR A 152 2.81 -8.95 7.28
N CYS A 153 1.69 -8.87 6.56
CA CYS A 153 0.37 -9.03 7.14
C CYS A 153 -0.08 -10.49 7.10
N CYS A 154 -0.64 -11.00 8.20
CA CYS A 154 -1.21 -12.35 8.24
C CYS A 154 -2.49 -12.49 7.39
N SER A 155 -3.20 -11.38 7.14
CA SER A 155 -4.38 -11.34 6.28
C SER A 155 -4.70 -9.91 5.89
N VAL A 156 -4.74 -9.64 4.58
CA VAL A 156 -5.13 -8.33 4.04
C VAL A 156 -6.57 -7.94 4.41
N ASP A 157 -7.45 -8.92 4.67
CA ASP A 157 -8.84 -8.67 5.09
C ASP A 157 -8.94 -8.08 6.51
N ARG A 158 -7.90 -8.26 7.33
CA ARG A 158 -7.84 -7.69 8.70
C ARG A 158 -7.27 -6.27 8.72
N CYS A 159 -6.78 -5.78 7.59
CA CYS A 159 -6.38 -4.39 7.42
C CYS A 159 -7.58 -3.55 6.98
N LYS A 160 -7.67 -2.31 7.46
CA LYS A 160 -8.69 -1.35 7.05
C LYS A 160 -8.01 -0.19 6.34
N GLY A 161 -8.20 -0.10 5.04
CA GLY A 161 -7.52 0.90 4.23
C GLY A 161 -8.43 1.98 3.70
N ILE A 162 -7.88 3.19 3.64
CA ILE A 162 -8.23 4.14 2.62
C ILE A 162 -7.25 3.85 1.49
N VAL A 163 -7.72 3.24 0.39
CA VAL A 163 -7.01 3.37 -0.89
C VAL A 163 -6.82 4.86 -1.09
N ILE A 164 -5.61 5.34 -1.39
CA ILE A 164 -5.34 6.78 -1.51
C ILE A 164 -6.23 7.33 -2.62
N ALA A 165 -7.42 7.73 -2.21
CA ALA A 165 -8.37 8.56 -2.89
C ALA A 165 -7.99 9.98 -2.50
N ASP A 166 -8.05 10.85 -3.51
CA ASP A 166 -7.44 12.17 -3.65
C ASP A 166 -7.85 13.25 -2.59
N VAL A 167 -8.22 12.90 -1.36
CA VAL A 167 -8.60 13.86 -0.32
C VAL A 167 -8.40 13.27 1.08
N GLY A 168 -7.36 13.72 1.80
CA GLY A 168 -7.38 13.63 3.27
C GLY A 168 -6.09 13.27 4.01
N LEU A 169 -5.03 12.79 3.35
CA LEU A 169 -3.80 12.39 4.07
C LEU A 169 -2.91 13.56 4.52
N THR A 170 -3.26 14.80 4.19
CA THR A 170 -2.65 16.02 4.74
C THR A 170 -3.46 16.66 5.87
N GLU A 171 -4.64 16.12 6.21
CA GLU A 171 -5.54 16.66 7.25
C GLU A 171 -5.71 15.70 8.44
N ILE A 172 -4.65 14.99 8.82
CA ILE A 172 -4.64 14.27 10.09
C ILE A 172 -4.43 15.31 11.21
N TYR A 173 -5.53 15.84 11.74
CA TYR A 173 -5.60 16.71 12.92
C TYR A 173 -5.27 15.97 14.23
#